data_AF-A0AAU6P728-F1
#
_entry.id   AF-A0AAU6P728-F1
#
_cell.length_a   1.000
_cell.length_b   1.000
_cell.length_c   1.000
_cell.angle_alpha   90.00
_cell.angle_beta   90.00
_cell.angle_gamma   90.00
#
_symmetry.space_group_name_H-M   'P 1'
#
loop_
_entity.id
_entity.type
_entity.pdbx_description
1 polymer ?
#
loop_
_entity_poly.entity_id
_entity_poly.type
_entity_poly.pdbx_seq_one_letter_code
_entity_poly.pdbx_strand_id
1 'polypeptide(L)'
;MKISVELTLTPIQDDYEPSIIHFIKKLRASNLNVLENPLSTQVYGDYDEVMKVLTTEIKEAFELVERGLLYMKIVKSDRHDYEPHF
;
A
#
# COMPACT_ATOMS: atom_id res chain seq x y z
N MET A 1 -2.50 -4.39 -17.37
CA MET A 1 -2.75 -5.73 -16.77
C MET A 1 -3.12 -5.53 -15.32
N LYS A 2 -4.11 -6.23 -14.77
CA LYS A 2 -4.49 -6.01 -13.38
C LYS A 2 -3.60 -6.74 -12.38
N ILE A 3 -3.29 -6.06 -11.27
CA ILE A 3 -2.54 -6.62 -10.14
C ILE A 3 -3.23 -6.31 -8.81
N SER A 4 -2.87 -7.11 -7.81
CA SER A 4 -3.14 -6.82 -6.40
C SER A 4 -1.81 -6.61 -5.70
N VAL A 5 -1.68 -5.54 -4.93
CA VAL A 5 -0.48 -5.23 -4.16
C VAL A 5 -0.84 -5.12 -2.70
N GLU A 6 -0.18 -5.91 -1.87
CA GLU A 6 -0.26 -5.78 -0.41
C GLU A 6 0.98 -5.07 0.11
N LEU A 7 0.77 -4.09 1.00
CA LEU A 7 1.78 -3.18 1.53
C LEU A 7 1.72 -3.15 3.06
N THR A 8 2.90 -3.20 3.68
CA THR A 8 3.08 -2.94 5.12
C THR A 8 4.29 -2.03 5.30
N LEU A 9 4.03 -0.77 5.68
CA LEU A 9 5.08 0.19 6.05
C LEU A 9 5.39 0.03 7.54
N THR A 10 6.66 -0.18 7.87
CA THR A 10 7.12 -0.35 9.24
C THR A 10 8.22 0.69 9.54
N PRO A 11 7.85 1.89 9.99
CA PRO A 11 8.80 2.84 10.56
C PRO A 11 9.44 2.25 11.83
N ILE A 12 10.74 2.47 12.04
CA ILE A 12 11.48 1.98 13.21
C ILE A 12 11.73 3.17 14.14
N GLN A 13 10.66 3.68 14.75
CA GLN A 13 10.62 4.84 15.64
C GLN A 13 9.39 4.79 16.55
N ASP A 14 9.40 5.49 17.69
CA ASP A 14 8.30 5.43 18.68
C ASP A 14 7.00 6.02 18.14
N ASP A 15 7.07 7.16 17.45
CA ASP A 15 5.91 7.84 16.85
C ASP A 15 5.74 7.40 15.38
N TYR A 16 5.46 6.11 15.17
CA TYR A 16 5.39 5.49 13.85
C TYR A 16 4.03 5.69 13.15
N GLU A 17 2.95 5.86 13.92
CA GLU A 17 1.58 5.92 13.41
C GLU A 17 1.36 7.06 12.40
N PRO A 18 1.86 8.30 12.62
CA PRO A 18 1.60 9.41 11.70
C PRO A 18 2.07 9.14 10.27
N SER A 19 3.25 8.55 10.10
CA SER A 19 3.81 8.23 8.77
C SER A 19 3.01 7.13 8.06
N ILE A 20 2.51 6.13 8.81
CA ILE A 20 1.64 5.08 8.26
C ILE A 20 0.28 5.67 7.85
N ILE A 21 -0.34 6.47 8.72
CA ILE A 21 -1.64 7.11 8.45
C ILE A 21 -1.53 8.03 7.22
N HIS A 22 -0.44 8.79 7.11
CA HIS A 22 -0.18 9.65 5.96
C HIS A 22 -0.10 8.84 4.67
N PHE A 23 0.69 7.77 4.67
CA PHE A 23 0.84 6.88 3.51
C PHE A 23 -0.50 6.27 3.07
N ILE A 24 -1.30 5.74 4.00
CA ILE A 24 -2.62 5.19 3.70
C ILE A 24 -3.57 6.26 3.12
N LYS A 25 -3.58 7.47 3.70
CA LYS A 25 -4.40 8.58 3.18
C LYS A 25 -4.03 8.97 1.76
N LYS A 26 -2.75 8.93 1.40
CA LYS A 26 -2.30 9.18 0.02
C LYS A 26 -2.75 8.10 -0.94
N LEU A 27 -2.66 6.83 -0.55
CA LEU A 27 -3.20 5.73 -1.35
C LEU A 27 -4.72 5.88 -1.56
N ARG A 28 -5.48 6.22 -0.51
CA ARG A 28 -6.93 6.49 -0.58
C ARG A 28 -7.31 7.67 -1.48
N ALA A 29 -6.45 8.67 -1.57
CA ALA A 29 -6.67 9.84 -2.42
C ALA A 29 -6.39 9.55 -3.91
N SER A 30 -5.86 8.38 -4.24
CA SER A 30 -5.70 7.93 -5.62
C SER A 30 -7.03 7.44 -6.21
N ASN A 31 -7.04 7.17 -7.52
CA ASN A 31 -8.18 6.56 -8.22
C ASN A 31 -8.16 5.01 -8.17
N LEU A 32 -7.31 4.42 -7.33
CA LEU A 32 -7.19 2.97 -7.20
C LEU A 32 -8.20 2.42 -6.18
N ASN A 33 -8.53 1.13 -6.28
CA ASN A 33 -9.29 0.47 -5.23
C ASN A 33 -8.32 0.15 -4.07
N VAL A 34 -8.64 0.64 -2.87
CA VAL A 34 -7.80 0.51 -1.68
C VAL A 34 -8.63 -0.09 -0.54
N LEU A 35 -8.12 -1.17 0.05
CA LEU A 35 -8.70 -1.83 1.21
C LEU A 35 -7.66 -1.92 2.32
N GLU A 36 -8.10 -1.77 3.58
CA GLU A 36 -7.22 -1.95 4.74
C GLU A 36 -7.77 -3.00 5.69
N ASN A 37 -6.84 -3.67 6.37
CA ASN A 37 -7.12 -4.52 7.52
C ASN A 37 -6.07 -4.22 8.61
N PRO A 38 -6.17 -4.84 9.81
CA PRO A 38 -5.23 -4.57 10.89
C PRO A 38 -3.75 -4.90 10.61
N LEU A 39 -3.45 -5.64 9.53
CA LEU A 39 -2.11 -6.13 9.20
C LEU A 39 -1.49 -5.45 7.97
N SER A 40 -2.31 -5.02 7.01
CA SER A 40 -1.83 -4.50 5.72
C SER A 40 -2.80 -3.54 5.03
N THR A 41 -2.25 -2.80 4.06
CA THR A 41 -3.02 -2.03 3.08
C THR A 41 -2.90 -2.71 1.72
N GLN A 42 -4.02 -2.86 1.01
CA GLN A 42 -4.11 -3.56 -0.26
C GLN A 42 -4.58 -2.57 -1.33
N VAL A 43 -3.90 -2.59 -2.48
CA VAL A 43 -4.16 -1.70 -3.62
C VAL A 43 -4.38 -2.55 -4.87
N TYR A 44 -5.43 -2.23 -5.64
CA TYR A 44 -5.82 -2.96 -6.83
C TYR A 44 -6.01 -2.02 -8.02
N GLY A 45 -5.62 -2.47 -9.20
CA GLY A 45 -5.78 -1.70 -10.43
C GLY A 45 -4.91 -2.18 -11.58
N ASP A 46 -4.84 -1.39 -12.65
CA ASP A 46 -3.91 -1.63 -13.74
C ASP A 46 -2.46 -1.39 -13.29
N TYR A 47 -1.57 -2.30 -13.69
CA TYR A 47 -0.18 -2.36 -13.26
C TYR A 47 0.53 -1.00 -13.37
N ASP A 48 0.43 -0.34 -14.51
CA ASP A 48 1.15 0.92 -14.74
C ASP A 48 0.60 2.05 -13.85
N GLU A 49 -0.71 2.07 -13.60
CA GLU A 49 -1.34 3.05 -12.70
C GLU A 49 -0.96 2.80 -11.24
N VAL A 50 -1.06 1.54 -10.80
CA VAL A 50 -0.66 1.12 -9.46
C VAL A 50 0.81 1.45 -9.22
N MET A 51 1.71 1.03 -10.11
CA MET A 51 3.14 1.26 -9.95
C MET A 51 3.49 2.75 -10.01
N LYS A 52 2.78 3.57 -10.79
CA LYS A 52 2.95 5.02 -10.80
C LYS A 52 2.63 5.63 -9.44
N VAL A 53 1.47 5.31 -8.86
CA VAL A 53 1.08 5.80 -7.53
C VAL A 53 2.07 5.31 -6.47
N LEU A 54 2.37 4.01 -6.45
CA LEU A 54 3.29 3.44 -5.48
C LEU A 54 4.69 4.06 -5.55
N THR A 55 5.20 4.33 -6.75
CA THR A 55 6.52 4.98 -6.91
C THR A 55 6.56 6.35 -6.22
N THR A 56 5.51 7.15 -6.38
CA THR A 56 5.41 8.48 -5.76
C THR A 56 5.20 8.39 -4.25
N GLU A 57 4.21 7.63 -3.80
CA GLU A 57 3.81 7.63 -2.39
C GLU A 57 4.80 6.87 -1.49
N ILE A 58 5.46 5.82 -2.01
CA ILE A 58 6.51 5.12 -1.26
C ILE A 58 7.72 6.02 -1.06
N LYS A 59 8.08 6.81 -2.08
CA LYS A 59 9.16 7.79 -1.96
C LYS A 59 8.84 8.81 -0.87
N GLU A 60 7.65 9.41 -0.91
CA GLU A 60 7.22 10.39 0.10
C GLU A 60 7.19 9.76 1.51
N ALA A 61 6.69 8.53 1.65
CA ALA A 61 6.69 7.82 2.92
C ALA A 61 8.11 7.60 3.47
N PHE A 62 9.08 7.26 2.61
CA PHE A 62 10.48 7.13 3.01
C PHE A 62 11.17 8.45 3.34
N GLU A 63 10.73 9.58 2.77
CA GLU A 63 11.21 10.90 3.16
C GLU A 63 10.69 11.36 4.54
N LEU A 64 9.57 10.76 5.01
CA LEU A 64 8.93 11.06 6.30
C LEU A 64 9.37 10.14 7.44
N VAL A 65 10.24 9.16 7.19
CA VAL A 65 10.77 8.24 8.21
C VAL A 65 12.28 8.26 8.18
N GLU A 66 12.94 8.32 9.34
CA GLU A 66 14.40 8.27 9.39
C GLU A 66 14.90 6.85 9.07
N ARG A 67 14.20 5.86 9.62
CA ARG A 67 14.52 4.43 9.46
C ARG A 67 13.22 3.66 9.35
N GLY A 68 13.17 2.73 8.42
CA GLY A 68 11.99 1.93 8.20
C GLY A 68 12.19 0.94 7.07
N LEU A 69 11.20 0.09 6.89
CA LEU A 69 11.12 -0.81 5.76
C LEU A 69 9.68 -0.85 5.25
N LEU A 70 9.55 -1.19 3.98
CA LEU A 70 8.26 -1.46 3.34
C LEU A 70 8.28 -2.89 2.84
N TYR A 71 7.34 -3.71 3.31
CA TYR A 71 7.06 -5.00 2.70
C TYR A 71 6.03 -4.82 1.59
N MET A 72 6.32 -5.36 0.41
CA MET A 72 5.44 -5.31 -0.75
C MET A 72 5.31 -6.69 -1.40
N LYS A 73 4.07 -7.13 -1.58
CA LYS A 73 3.74 -8.38 -2.27
C LYS A 73 2.83 -8.09 -3.45
N ILE A 74 3.27 -8.47 -4.65
CA ILE A 74 2.53 -8.27 -5.90
C ILE A 74 1.98 -9.61 -6.39
N VAL A 75 0.68 -9.62 -6.70
CA VAL A 75 -0.01 -10.78 -7.29
C VAL A 75 -0.46 -10.42 -8.70
N LYS A 76 -0.13 -11.28 -9.68
CA LYS A 76 -0.56 -11.15 -11.09
C LYS A 76 -2.03 -11.56 -11.28
N SER A 77 -2.94 -10.85 -10.63
CA SER A 77 -4.40 -10.89 -10.83
C SER A 77 -5.07 -9.85 -9.94
N ASP A 78 -6.30 -9.49 -10.28
CA ASP A 78 -7.19 -8.72 -9.40
C ASP A 78 -7.84 -9.66 -8.39
N ARG A 79 -7.64 -9.41 -7.08
CA ARG A 79 -8.17 -10.24 -5.98
C ARG A 79 -9.05 -9.45 -5.01
N HIS A 80 -9.54 -8.27 -5.39
CA HIS A 80 -10.29 -7.40 -4.46
C HIS A 80 -11.59 -8.05 -3.94
N ASP A 81 -12.25 -8.86 -4.78
CA ASP A 81 -13.50 -9.56 -4.42
C ASP A 81 -13.25 -10.98 -3.88
N TYR A 82 -12.06 -11.30 -3.36
CA TYR A 82 -11.82 -12.64 -2.83
C TYR A 82 -12.64 -12.90 -1.56
N GLU A 83 -13.50 -13.91 -1.63
CA GLU A 83 -14.17 -14.50 -0.47
C GLU A 83 -13.74 -15.96 -0.28
N PRO A 84 -13.44 -16.41 0.96
CA PRO A 84 -13.23 -17.82 1.27
C PRO A 84 -14.47 -18.65 0.88
N HIS A 85 -14.25 -19.85 0.33
CA HIS A 85 -15.31 -20.74 -0.16
C HIS A 85 -15.31 -22.11 0.54
N PHE A 86 -14.91 -22.15 1.80
CA PHE A 86 -14.84 -23.35 2.65
C PHE A 86 -15.49 -23.12 4.00
#